data_AF-A0A520K6X6-F1
#
_entry.id   AF-A0A520K6X6-F1
#
_cell.length_a   1.000
_cell.length_b   1.000
_cell.length_c   1.000
_cell.angle_alpha   90.00
_cell.angle_beta   90.00
_cell.angle_gamma   90.00
#
_symmetry.space_group_name_H-M   'P 1'
#
loop_
_entity.id
_entity.type
_entity.pdbx_description
1 polymer ?
#
loop_
_entity_poly.entity_id
_entity_poly.type
_entity_poly.pdbx_seq_one_letter_code
_entity_poly.pdbx_strand_id
1 'polypeptide(L)' 'MGAATVSPIEINRNYGETELKKLAEQVLGLTKMNWNTMALMNKEPVTIEYARKVVDVLKTGLEAEGFLKDFRYYI' A
#
# COMPACT_ATOMS: atom_id res chain seq x y z
N MET A 1 29.80 8.23 -7.27
CA MET A 1 28.48 7.61 -7.05
C MET A 1 27.87 8.28 -5.82
N GLY A 2 26.95 9.22 -6.03
CA GLY A 2 26.42 10.09 -4.96
C GLY A 2 25.52 9.32 -3.99
N ALA A 3 25.56 9.71 -2.72
CA ALA A 3 24.67 9.19 -1.68
C ALA A 3 23.21 9.30 -2.15
N ALA A 4 22.50 8.18 -2.27
CA ALA A 4 21.08 8.20 -2.57
C ALA A 4 20.35 8.82 -1.37
N THR A 5 19.86 10.05 -1.53
CA THR A 5 19.05 10.72 -0.50
C THR A 5 17.78 9.92 -0.30
N VAL A 6 17.57 9.42 0.92
CA VAL A 6 16.35 8.72 1.29
C VAL A 6 15.15 9.70 1.26
N SER A 7 14.04 9.26 0.69
CA SER A 7 12.77 10.00 0.68
C SER A 7 11.84 9.38 1.72
N PRO A 8 11.73 9.96 2.93
CA PRO A 8 10.88 9.41 3.98
C PRO A 8 9.39 9.49 3.61
N ILE A 9 8.59 8.64 4.24
CA ILE A 9 7.13 8.70 4.20
C ILE A 9 6.65 9.44 5.45
N GLU A 10 5.82 10.46 5.26
CA GLU A 10 5.14 11.14 6.37
C GLU A 10 3.91 10.33 6.79
N ILE A 11 3.75 10.14 8.11
CA ILE A 11 2.59 9.48 8.70
C ILE A 11 1.90 10.48 9.61
N ASN A 12 0.65 10.82 9.28
CA ASN A 12 -0.20 11.68 10.10
C ASN A 12 -1.43 10.90 10.59
N ARG A 13 -1.66 10.87 11.91
CA ARG A 13 -2.80 10.19 12.54
C ARG A 13 -3.91 11.19 12.81
N ASN A 14 -4.88 11.28 11.89
CA ASN A 14 -6.05 12.16 12.02
C ASN A 14 -7.07 11.66 13.06
N TYR A 15 -7.24 10.34 13.20
CA TYR A 15 -8.19 9.72 14.13
C TYR A 15 -7.64 8.40 14.68
N GLY A 16 -8.16 7.97 15.83
CA GLY A 16 -7.81 6.72 16.51
C GLY A 16 -6.72 6.85 17.58
N GLU A 17 -6.64 5.87 18.47
CA GLU A 17 -5.79 5.90 19.66
C GLU A 17 -4.50 5.08 19.52
N THR A 18 -4.31 4.38 18.39
CA THR A 18 -3.11 3.55 18.16
C THR A 18 -1.84 4.39 18.19
N GLU A 19 -0.82 3.91 18.90
CA GLU A 19 0.48 4.59 19.01
C GLU A 19 1.14 4.77 17.63
N LEU A 20 1.75 5.95 17.40
CA LEU A 20 2.43 6.27 16.14
C LEU A 20 3.57 5.30 15.82
N LYS A 21 4.30 4.81 16.83
CA LYS A 21 5.35 3.81 16.62
C LYS A 21 4.79 2.50 16.04
N LYS A 22 3.72 1.99 16.64
CA LYS A 22 3.03 0.79 16.16
C LYS A 22 2.50 0.99 14.74
N LEU A 23 1.93 2.16 14.43
CA LEU A 23 1.51 2.49 13.07
C LEU A 23 2.69 2.51 12.10
N ALA A 24 3.82 3.12 12.47
CA ALA A 24 5.02 3.15 11.64
C ALA A 24 5.59 1.75 11.39
N GLU A 25 5.60 0.88 12.39
CA GLU A 25 6.01 -0.53 12.25
C GLU A 25 5.09 -1.30 11.30
N GLN A 26 3.77 -1.07 11.38
CA GLN A 26 2.81 -1.67 10.47
C GLN A 26 2.98 -1.15 9.03
N VAL A 27 3.15 0.16 8.84
CA VAL A 27 3.43 0.77 7.53
C VAL A 27 4.73 0.21 6.94
N LEU A 28 5.78 0.10 7.75
CA LEU A 28 7.06 -0.51 7.34
C LEU A 28 6.89 -2.00 7.00
N GLY A 29 6.07 -2.74 7.74
CA GLY A 29 5.68 -4.11 7.39
C GLY A 29 5.02 -4.17 6.02
N LEU A 30 4.07 -3.28 5.74
CA LEU A 30 3.35 -3.23 4.46
C LEU A 30 4.26 -2.90 3.27
N THR A 31 5.35 -2.15 3.45
CA THR A 31 6.35 -1.93 2.38
C THR A 31 7.10 -3.19 1.95
N LYS A 32 7.12 -4.23 2.80
CA LYS A 32 7.78 -5.53 2.54
C LYS A 32 6.83 -6.58 1.97
N MET A 33 5.53 -6.30 1.94
CA MET A 33 4.50 -7.28 1.55
C MET A 33 4.16 -7.21 0.06
N ASN A 34 5.12 -6.85 -0.80
CA ASN A 34 4.92 -6.90 -2.24
C ASN A 34 5.53 -8.17 -2.85
N TRP A 35 4.72 -9.22 -2.97
CA TRP A 35 5.10 -10.49 -3.60
C TRP A 35 5.12 -10.46 -5.14
N ASN A 36 4.74 -9.34 -5.76
CA ASN A 36 4.79 -9.17 -7.21
C ASN A 36 6.12 -8.58 -7.69
N THR A 37 7.10 -8.40 -6.79
CA THR A 37 8.43 -7.88 -7.11
C THR A 37 9.51 -8.71 -6.41
N MET A 38 10.72 -8.74 -6.98
CA MET A 38 11.92 -9.28 -6.29
C MET A 38 12.60 -8.25 -5.37
N ALA A 39 12.04 -7.04 -5.26
CA ALA A 39 12.59 -6.01 -4.37
C ALA A 39 12.30 -6.37 -2.91
N LEU A 40 13.30 -6.20 -2.03
CA LEU A 40 13.15 -6.50 -0.61
C LEU A 40 12.12 -5.58 0.06
N MET A 41 12.07 -4.31 -0.37
CA MET A 41 11.18 -3.28 0.17
C MET A 41 10.79 -2.32 -0.94
N ASN A 42 9.52 -1.94 -0.95
CA ASN A 42 9.00 -0.90 -1.82
C ASN A 42 9.00 0.45 -1.11
N LYS A 43 8.99 1.54 -1.89
CA LYS A 43 8.95 2.90 -1.33
C LYS A 43 7.63 3.17 -0.60
N GLU A 44 6.51 2.67 -1.10
CA GLU A 44 5.17 2.90 -0.55
C GLU A 44 4.62 1.61 0.06
N PRO A 45 3.76 1.68 1.09
CA PRO A 45 3.07 0.51 1.61
C PRO A 45 2.18 -0.09 0.51
N VAL A 46 2.14 -1.42 0.48
CA VAL A 46 1.44 -2.19 -0.54
C VAL A 46 -0.04 -1.79 -0.74
N THR A 47 -0.70 -1.32 0.32
CA THR A 47 -2.09 -0.83 0.29
C THR A 47 -2.28 0.38 -0.60
N ILE A 48 -1.35 1.35 -0.56
CA ILE A 48 -1.38 2.56 -1.39
C ILE A 48 -0.95 2.24 -2.82
N GLU A 49 0.07 1.40 -2.98
CA GLU A 49 0.56 0.97 -4.29
C GLU A 49 -0.54 0.29 -5.13
N TYR A 50 -1.26 -0.67 -4.55
CA TYR A 50 -2.35 -1.34 -5.26
C TYR A 50 -3.53 -0.43 -5.54
N ALA A 51 -3.90 0.46 -4.61
CA ALA A 51 -4.97 1.41 -4.85
C ALA A 51 -4.68 2.27 -6.10
N ARG A 52 -3.43 2.74 -6.26
CA ARG A 52 -3.00 3.47 -7.46
C ARG A 52 -3.07 2.62 -8.72
N LYS A 53 -2.55 1.39 -8.68
CA LYS A 53 -2.59 0.46 -9.81
C LYS A 53 -4.02 0.17 -10.28
N VAL A 54 -4.94 -0.05 -9.33
CA VAL A 54 -6.37 -0.26 -9.65
C VAL A 54 -6.94 0.98 -10.35
N VAL A 55 -6.69 2.18 -9.81
CA VAL A 55 -7.14 3.43 -10.44
C VAL A 55 -6.58 3.61 -11.84
N ASP A 56 -5.30 3.27 -12.07
CA ASP A 56 -4.69 3.39 -13.39
C ASP A 56 -5.29 2.43 -14.40
N VAL A 57 -5.67 1.21 -13.98
CA VAL A 57 -6.43 0.27 -14.81
C VAL A 57 -7.82 0.82 -15.14
N LEU A 58 -8.54 1.37 -14.16
CA LEU A 58 -9.87 1.95 -14.39
C LEU A 58 -9.83 3.12 -15.39
N LYS A 59 -8.78 3.95 -15.36
CA LYS A 59 -8.60 5.05 -16.34
C LYS A 59 -8.49 4.59 -17.79
N THR A 60 -8.21 3.31 -18.06
CA THR A 60 -8.09 2.78 -19.42
C THR A 60 -9.45 2.55 -20.10
N GLY A 61 -10.56 2.81 -19.40
CA GLY A 61 -11.93 2.59 -19.91
C GLY A 61 -12.48 1.21 -19.61
N LEU A 62 -11.82 0.47 -18.71
CA LEU A 62 -12.36 -0.76 -18.14
C LEU A 62 -13.42 -0.41 -17.10
N GLU A 63 -14.67 -0.76 -17.38
CA GLU A 63 -15.73 -0.72 -16.39
C GLU A 63 -15.51 -1.87 -15.40
N ALA A 64 -15.57 -1.57 -14.10
CA ALA A 64 -15.46 -2.59 -13.07
C ALA A 64 -16.67 -3.53 -13.15
N GLU A 65 -16.46 -4.76 -13.60
CA GLU A 65 -17.54 -5.74 -13.71
C GLU A 65 -17.88 -6.31 -12.31
N GLY A 66 -18.91 -5.75 -11.69
CA GLY A 66 -19.55 -6.27 -10.48
C GLY A 66 -18.84 -5.98 -9.16
N PHE A 67 -19.61 -6.03 -8.07
CA PHE A 67 -19.09 -5.94 -6.71
C PHE A 67 -18.15 -7.12 -6.45
N LEU A 68 -16.91 -6.82 -6.03
CA LEU A 68 -16.01 -7.82 -5.45
C LEU A 68 -16.77 -8.57 -4.34
N LYS A 69 -16.94 -9.89 -4.48
CA LYS A 69 -17.46 -10.69 -3.39
C LYS A 69 -16.52 -10.54 -2.20
N ASP A 70 -17.09 -10.20 -1.07
CA ASP A 70 -16.38 -10.19 0.20
C ASP A 70 -15.69 -11.54 0.38
N PHE A 71 -14.39 -11.55 0.64
CA PHE A 71 -13.61 -12.77 0.81
C PHE A 71 -14.14 -13.64 1.97
N ARG A 72 -14.89 -13.04 2.92
CA ARG A 72 -15.67 -13.74 3.95
C ARG A 72 -16.72 -14.70 3.38
N TYR A 73 -17.04 -14.62 2.09
CA TYR A 73 -17.91 -15.58 1.41
C TYR A 73 -17.26 -16.96 1.25
N TYR A 74 -15.92 -17.05 1.34
CA TYR A 74 -15.15 -18.27 1.08
C TYR A 74 -14.44 -18.84 2.33
N ILE A 75 -14.75 -18.31 3.50
CA ILE A 75 -14.24 -18.76 4.81
C ILE A 75 -15.43 -19.24 5.63
#